data_AF-A0A7Y4TKA5-F1
#
_entry.id   AF-A0A7Y4TKA5-F1
#
_cell.length_a   1.000
_cell.length_b   1.000
_cell.length_c   1.000
_cell.angle_alpha   90.00
_cell.angle_beta   90.00
_cell.angle_gamma   90.00
#
_symmetry.space_group_name_H-M   'P 1'
#
loop_
_entity.id
_entity.type
_entity.pdbx_description
1 polymer ?
#
loop_
_entity_poly.entity_id
_entity_poly.type
_entity_poly.pdbx_seq_one_letter_code
_entity_poly.pdbx_strand_id
1 'polypeptide(L)'
;MEESAVRKQVCEIGKLLYDRNYVVAFDGNVSVRLDENRVLATPTMTSKGRMTEDCLAITDMDGKALNDKKASSELAMHLLIYKMRPDIHAVCHAHPPHGTAFAVAGLPIDKPILSEVVLTLGCVPLTDYGTPSTDELTDAMKPFVG
;
A
#
# COMPACT_ATOMS: atom_id res chain seq x y z
N MET A 1 12.84 -14.48 -5.35
CA MET A 1 12.31 -15.00 -4.07
C MET A 1 11.16 -15.93 -4.42
N GLU A 2 11.03 -17.07 -3.75
CA GLU A 2 9.91 -17.98 -4.00
C GLU A 2 8.57 -17.34 -3.60
N GLU A 3 7.54 -17.52 -4.40
CA GLU A 3 6.22 -16.89 -4.18
C GLU A 3 5.64 -17.25 -2.81
N SER A 4 5.81 -18.50 -2.36
CA SER A 4 5.35 -18.95 -1.03
C SER A 4 5.96 -18.14 0.12
N ALA A 5 7.25 -17.79 0.03
CA ALA A 5 7.90 -16.95 1.02
C ALA A 5 7.32 -15.53 1.03
N VAL A 6 7.01 -14.97 -0.15
CA VAL A 6 6.39 -13.65 -0.27
C VAL A 6 4.98 -13.65 0.32
N ARG A 7 4.17 -14.68 0.05
CA ARG A 7 2.82 -14.83 0.62
C ARG A 7 2.85 -14.81 2.14
N LYS A 8 3.75 -15.59 2.73
CA LYS A 8 3.97 -15.62 4.18
C LYS A 8 4.34 -14.23 4.72
N GLN A 9 5.29 -13.54 4.09
CA GLN A 9 5.70 -12.19 4.50
C GLN A 9 4.54 -11.18 4.42
N VAL A 10 3.70 -11.23 3.38
CA VAL A 10 2.53 -10.35 3.29
C VAL A 10 1.54 -10.58 4.43
N CYS A 11 1.30 -11.85 4.80
CA CYS A 11 0.47 -12.18 5.97
C CYS A 11 1.11 -11.70 7.29
N GLU A 12 2.42 -11.87 7.46
CA GLU A 12 3.16 -11.39 8.65
C GLU A 12 3.11 -9.86 8.77
N ILE A 13 3.31 -9.14 7.68
CA ILE A 13 3.21 -7.66 7.66
C ILE A 13 1.76 -7.21 7.90
N GLY A 14 0.78 -7.87 7.28
CA GLY A 14 -0.63 -7.59 7.55
C GLY A 14 -0.98 -7.75 9.03
N LYS A 15 -0.47 -8.81 9.67
CA LYS A 15 -0.60 -9.03 11.11
C LYS A 15 0.12 -7.95 11.93
N LEU A 16 1.33 -7.58 11.56
CA LEU A 16 2.08 -6.53 12.25
C LEU A 16 1.35 -5.18 12.21
N LEU A 17 0.82 -4.78 11.05
CA LEU A 17 0.04 -3.55 10.90
C LEU A 17 -1.20 -3.56 11.80
N TYR A 18 -1.91 -4.69 11.84
CA TYR A 18 -3.10 -4.85 12.67
C TYR A 18 -2.76 -4.81 14.17
N ASP A 19 -1.74 -5.57 14.59
CA ASP A 19 -1.30 -5.64 15.99
C ASP A 19 -0.78 -4.27 16.50
N ARG A 20 -0.31 -3.41 15.60
CA ARG A 20 0.12 -2.02 15.88
C ARG A 20 -1.02 -0.99 15.83
N ASN A 21 -2.26 -1.41 15.55
CA ASN A 21 -3.41 -0.53 15.31
C ASN A 21 -3.18 0.49 14.18
N TYR A 22 -2.41 0.12 13.15
CA TYR A 22 -2.24 0.96 11.95
C TYR A 22 -3.30 0.66 10.89
N VAL A 23 -4.01 -0.45 11.04
CA VAL A 23 -5.14 -0.86 10.19
C VAL A 23 -6.21 -1.49 11.08
N VAL A 24 -7.49 -1.23 10.78
CA VAL A 24 -8.64 -1.81 11.48
C VAL A 24 -9.70 -2.29 10.48
N ALA A 25 -10.55 -3.23 10.91
CA ALA A 25 -11.55 -3.86 10.05
C ALA A 25 -10.97 -4.39 8.72
N PHE A 26 -11.23 -3.70 7.61
CA PHE A 26 -10.81 -4.07 6.25
C PHE A 26 -9.95 -2.99 5.57
N ASP A 27 -9.54 -1.94 6.27
CA ASP A 27 -8.71 -0.87 5.70
C ASP A 27 -7.26 -1.33 5.48
N GLY A 28 -6.44 -0.44 4.89
CA GLY A 28 -5.08 -0.71 4.50
C GLY A 28 -4.94 -1.76 3.41
N ASN A 29 -3.75 -1.91 2.86
CA ASN A 29 -3.41 -2.98 1.91
C ASN A 29 -1.90 -3.06 1.70
N VAL A 30 -1.44 -4.25 1.33
CA VAL A 30 -0.04 -4.50 1.01
C VAL A 30 0.02 -5.17 -0.35
N SER A 31 1.00 -4.80 -1.16
CA SER A 31 1.31 -5.55 -2.37
C SER A 31 2.82 -5.70 -2.56
N VAL A 32 3.19 -6.72 -3.32
CA VAL A 32 4.57 -7.04 -3.67
C VAL A 32 4.62 -7.38 -5.15
N ARG A 33 5.57 -6.79 -5.87
CA ARG A 33 5.90 -7.15 -7.25
C ARG A 33 6.56 -8.53 -7.26
N LEU A 34 5.93 -9.51 -7.90
CA LEU A 34 6.50 -10.86 -8.05
C LEU A 34 7.50 -10.91 -9.21
N ASP A 35 7.17 -10.23 -10.31
CA ASP A 35 8.01 -10.08 -11.50
C ASP A 35 7.57 -8.84 -12.32
N GLU A 36 8.04 -8.72 -13.55
CA GLU A 36 7.73 -7.59 -14.44
C GLU A 36 6.23 -7.41 -14.71
N ASN A 37 5.46 -8.50 -14.66
CA ASN A 37 4.07 -8.52 -15.10
C ASN A 37 3.08 -8.84 -13.98
N ARG A 38 3.52 -9.38 -12.85
CA ARG A 38 2.64 -9.88 -11.78
C ARG A 38 2.87 -9.20 -10.45
N VAL A 39 1.76 -8.90 -9.77
CA VAL A 39 1.72 -8.32 -8.44
C VAL A 39 0.90 -9.21 -7.52
N LEU A 40 1.45 -9.55 -6.36
CA LEU A 40 0.71 -10.16 -5.25
C LEU A 40 0.12 -9.05 -4.38
N ALA A 41 -1.15 -9.12 -4.02
CA ALA A 41 -1.83 -8.10 -3.23
C ALA A 41 -2.77 -8.70 -2.19
N THR A 42 -2.96 -7.97 -1.09
CA THR A 42 -3.97 -8.31 -0.09
C THR A 42 -5.38 -8.25 -0.68
N PRO A 43 -6.28 -9.19 -0.30
CA PRO A 43 -7.63 -9.23 -0.84
C PRO A 43 -8.52 -8.11 -0.27
N THR A 44 -9.59 -7.79 -1.00
CA THR A 44 -10.64 -6.89 -0.51
C THR A 44 -11.44 -7.51 0.64
N MET A 45 -12.12 -6.67 1.44
CA MET A 45 -13.04 -7.07 2.52
C MET A 45 -12.46 -8.09 3.52
N THR A 46 -11.14 -8.06 3.71
CA THR A 46 -10.43 -8.99 4.59
C THR A 46 -9.60 -8.21 5.60
N SER A 47 -9.63 -8.66 6.85
CA SER A 47 -8.82 -8.07 7.92
C SER A 47 -7.37 -8.50 7.80
N LYS A 48 -6.47 -7.52 7.85
CA LYS A 48 -5.03 -7.73 7.59
C LYS A 48 -4.39 -8.60 8.66
N GLY A 49 -4.92 -8.56 9.88
CA GLY A 49 -4.52 -9.44 10.98
C GLY A 49 -5.02 -10.88 10.91
N ARG A 50 -5.86 -11.23 9.92
CA ARG A 50 -6.50 -12.56 9.79
C ARG A 50 -6.36 -13.16 8.39
N MET A 51 -5.45 -12.65 7.57
CA MET A 51 -5.22 -13.18 6.23
C MET A 51 -4.56 -14.56 6.29
N THR A 52 -4.83 -15.37 5.28
CA THR A 52 -4.10 -16.61 4.99
C THR A 52 -3.38 -16.48 3.66
N GLU A 53 -2.33 -17.27 3.45
CA GLU A 53 -1.55 -17.21 2.20
C GLU A 53 -2.42 -17.48 0.95
N ASP A 54 -3.43 -18.35 1.10
CA ASP A 54 -4.36 -18.74 0.04
C ASP A 54 -5.37 -17.64 -0.33
N CYS A 55 -5.61 -16.66 0.55
CA CYS A 55 -6.57 -15.59 0.26
C CYS A 55 -5.96 -14.44 -0.55
N LEU A 56 -4.65 -14.43 -0.77
CA LEU A 56 -3.96 -13.34 -1.48
C LEU A 56 -4.27 -13.37 -2.99
N ALA A 57 -4.47 -12.18 -3.56
CA ALA A 57 -4.75 -12.00 -4.97
C ALA A 57 -3.47 -11.83 -5.77
N ILE A 58 -3.45 -12.39 -6.98
CA ILE A 58 -2.43 -12.07 -7.97
C ILE A 58 -3.11 -11.30 -9.09
N THR A 59 -2.54 -10.17 -9.48
CA THR A 59 -2.98 -9.39 -10.63
C THR A 59 -1.86 -9.18 -11.63
N ASP A 60 -2.22 -8.84 -12.86
CA ASP A 60 -1.27 -8.21 -13.76
C ASP A 60 -1.02 -6.73 -13.40
N MET A 61 -0.18 -6.06 -14.18
CA MET A 61 0.15 -4.63 -14.01
C MET A 61 -1.03 -3.68 -14.30
N ASP A 62 -2.12 -4.17 -14.88
CA ASP A 62 -3.35 -3.41 -15.13
C ASP A 62 -4.44 -3.72 -14.08
N GLY A 63 -4.12 -4.55 -13.08
CA GLY A 63 -5.01 -4.88 -11.98
C GLY A 63 -6.02 -5.97 -12.31
N LYS A 64 -5.89 -6.63 -13.47
CA LYS A 64 -6.72 -7.78 -13.81
C LYS A 64 -6.30 -8.99 -12.98
N ALA A 65 -7.26 -9.65 -12.35
CA ALA A 65 -7.00 -10.84 -11.56
C ALA A 65 -6.45 -11.98 -12.43
N LEU A 66 -5.37 -12.61 -11.96
CA LEU A 66 -4.74 -13.80 -12.53
C LEU A 66 -5.04 -15.08 -11.72
N ASN A 67 -5.69 -14.94 -10.57
CA ASN A 67 -6.28 -16.04 -9.80
C ASN A 67 -7.74 -15.74 -9.43
N ASP A 68 -8.37 -16.64 -8.67
CA ASP A 68 -9.78 -16.57 -8.26
C ASP A 68 -10.05 -15.56 -7.12
N LYS A 69 -9.04 -14.79 -6.70
CA LYS A 69 -9.14 -13.84 -5.59
C LYS A 69 -9.25 -12.41 -6.11
N LYS A 70 -9.96 -11.58 -5.36
CA LYS A 70 -10.15 -10.16 -5.68
C LYS A 70 -9.24 -9.30 -4.81
N ALA A 71 -8.34 -8.55 -5.45
CA ALA A 71 -7.45 -7.62 -4.76
C ALA A 71 -8.20 -6.44 -4.10
N SER A 72 -7.50 -5.69 -3.25
CA SER A 72 -7.99 -4.45 -2.67
C SER A 72 -8.57 -3.50 -3.73
N SER A 73 -9.62 -2.75 -3.38
CA SER A 73 -10.21 -1.72 -4.25
C SER A 73 -9.25 -0.57 -4.53
N GLU A 74 -8.25 -0.38 -3.67
CA GLU A 74 -7.22 0.65 -3.81
C GLU A 74 -5.97 0.17 -4.56
N LEU A 75 -5.97 -1.04 -5.14
CA LEU A 75 -4.78 -1.59 -5.82
C LEU A 75 -4.23 -0.65 -6.92
N ALA A 76 -5.09 0.15 -7.56
CA ALA A 76 -4.69 1.11 -8.58
C ALA A 76 -3.56 2.07 -8.11
N MET A 77 -3.57 2.49 -6.84
CA MET A 77 -2.50 3.36 -6.31
C MET A 77 -1.15 2.62 -6.24
N HIS A 78 -1.15 1.32 -5.90
CA HIS A 78 0.07 0.51 -5.87
C HIS A 78 0.61 0.31 -7.30
N LEU A 79 -0.28 0.02 -8.26
CA LEU A 79 0.09 -0.18 -9.66
C LEU A 79 0.65 1.08 -10.29
N LEU A 80 0.13 2.26 -9.96
CA LEU A 80 0.71 3.55 -10.36
C LEU A 80 2.17 3.64 -9.90
N ILE A 81 2.42 3.40 -8.61
CA ILE A 81 3.77 3.44 -8.04
C ILE A 81 4.69 2.47 -8.77
N TYR A 82 4.26 1.23 -8.96
CA TYR A 82 5.05 0.24 -9.69
C TYR A 82 5.32 0.63 -11.15
N LYS A 83 4.40 1.29 -11.84
CA LYS A 83 4.60 1.75 -13.22
C LYS A 83 5.58 2.92 -13.30
N MET A 84 5.55 3.83 -12.33
CA MET A 84 6.42 5.02 -12.28
C MET A 84 7.80 4.74 -11.68
N ARG A 85 7.90 3.77 -10.78
CA ARG A 85 9.11 3.44 -10.02
C ARG A 85 9.46 1.95 -10.12
N PRO A 86 10.22 1.55 -11.16
CA PRO A 86 10.65 0.16 -11.35
C PRO A 86 11.53 -0.37 -10.20
N ASP A 87 12.18 0.52 -9.46
CA ASP A 87 13.01 0.21 -8.28
C ASP A 87 12.17 -0.16 -7.04
N ILE A 88 10.87 0.10 -7.05
CA ILE A 88 9.96 -0.27 -5.95
C ILE A 88 9.41 -1.67 -6.17
N HIS A 89 9.60 -2.51 -5.15
CA HIS A 89 9.21 -3.94 -5.16
C HIS A 89 8.06 -4.27 -4.20
N ALA A 90 7.73 -3.39 -3.26
CA ALA A 90 6.61 -3.57 -2.34
C ALA A 90 6.01 -2.22 -1.96
N VAL A 91 4.70 -2.20 -1.73
CA VAL A 91 3.97 -1.00 -1.30
C VAL A 91 3.06 -1.38 -0.14
N CYS A 92 3.05 -0.55 0.90
CA CYS A 92 2.24 -0.71 2.10
C CYS A 92 1.40 0.56 2.32
N HIS A 93 0.08 0.40 2.29
CA HIS A 93 -0.89 1.43 2.64
C HIS A 93 -1.53 1.10 3.99
N ALA A 94 -1.54 2.07 4.91
CA ALA A 94 -2.07 1.93 6.25
C ALA A 94 -2.57 3.29 6.77
N HIS A 95 -3.36 3.28 7.84
CA HIS A 95 -3.97 4.48 8.45
C HIS A 95 -3.48 4.64 9.91
N PRO A 96 -2.16 4.83 10.15
CA PRO A 96 -1.65 5.04 11.50
C PRO A 96 -2.24 6.34 12.10
N PRO A 97 -2.71 6.34 13.36
CA PRO A 97 -3.46 7.47 13.94
C PRO A 97 -2.79 8.84 13.79
N HIS A 98 -1.47 8.90 14.02
CA HIS A 98 -0.72 10.15 13.90
C HIS A 98 -0.57 10.62 12.45
N GLY A 99 -0.29 9.70 11.51
CA GLY A 99 -0.19 10.04 10.08
C GLY A 99 -1.53 10.53 9.53
N THR A 100 -2.62 9.83 9.89
CA THR A 100 -3.97 10.24 9.53
C THR A 100 -4.35 11.59 10.14
N ALA A 101 -3.96 11.87 11.39
CA ALA A 101 -4.21 13.17 12.02
C ALA A 101 -3.51 14.33 11.29
N PHE A 102 -2.25 14.15 10.88
CA PHE A 102 -1.53 15.14 10.06
C PHE A 102 -2.22 15.36 8.70
N ALA A 103 -2.62 14.27 8.02
CA ALA A 103 -3.32 14.35 6.74
C ALA A 103 -4.66 15.09 6.85
N VAL A 104 -5.48 14.77 7.85
CA VAL A 104 -6.77 15.44 8.11
C VAL A 104 -6.58 16.91 8.49
N ALA A 105 -5.48 17.26 9.16
CA ALA A 105 -5.14 18.64 9.51
C ALA A 105 -4.58 19.45 8.31
N GLY A 106 -4.35 18.84 7.14
CA GLY A 106 -3.73 19.50 6.00
C GLY A 106 -2.24 19.81 6.24
N LEU A 107 -1.59 19.07 7.12
CA LEU A 107 -0.19 19.31 7.52
C LEU A 107 0.73 18.25 6.91
N PRO A 108 1.61 18.61 5.96
CA PRO A 108 2.65 17.70 5.47
C PRO A 108 3.73 17.46 6.54
N ILE A 109 4.45 16.33 6.41
CA ILE A 109 5.62 15.99 7.23
C ILE A 109 6.89 16.19 6.37
N ASP A 110 7.06 17.42 5.90
CA ASP A 110 8.09 17.85 4.95
C ASP A 110 9.14 18.78 5.57
N LYS A 111 8.99 19.08 6.86
CA LYS A 111 9.93 19.89 7.64
C LYS A 111 10.74 19.02 8.60
N PRO A 112 11.98 19.42 8.95
CA PRO A 112 12.82 18.71 9.90
C PRO A 112 12.35 18.92 11.34
N ILE A 113 11.12 18.51 11.65
CA ILE A 113 10.56 18.50 13.01
C ILE A 113 11.24 17.40 13.83
N LEU A 114 11.60 16.29 13.18
CA LEU A 114 12.39 15.19 13.73
C LEU A 114 13.52 14.87 12.75
N SER A 115 14.77 15.04 13.18
CA SER A 115 15.94 14.84 12.34
C SER A 115 16.03 13.39 11.83
N GLU A 116 15.61 12.43 12.64
CA GLU A 116 15.62 11.01 12.26
C GLU A 116 14.71 10.74 11.05
N VAL A 117 13.51 11.32 11.03
CA VAL A 117 12.53 11.11 9.93
C VAL A 117 13.08 11.61 8.60
N VAL A 118 13.68 12.80 8.59
CA VAL A 118 14.28 13.38 7.37
C VAL A 118 15.47 12.55 6.90
N LEU A 119 16.30 12.05 7.82
CA LEU A 119 17.46 11.24 7.49
C LEU A 119 17.07 9.85 6.96
N THR A 120 15.97 9.27 7.42
CA THR A 120 15.56 7.90 7.02
C THR A 120 14.55 7.86 5.88
N LEU A 121 13.54 8.73 5.89
CA LEU A 121 12.40 8.72 4.95
C LEU A 121 12.45 9.87 3.95
N GLY A 122 13.28 10.89 4.19
CA GLY A 122 13.23 12.14 3.43
C GLY A 122 12.00 12.98 3.78
N CYS A 123 11.64 13.90 2.90
CA CYS A 123 10.42 14.68 3.03
C CYS A 123 9.19 13.82 2.69
N VAL A 124 8.19 13.79 3.58
CA VAL A 124 6.94 13.06 3.34
C VAL A 124 5.86 14.06 2.92
N PRO A 125 5.52 14.12 1.62
CA PRO A 125 4.55 15.08 1.12
C PRO A 125 3.11 14.73 1.55
N LEU A 126 2.22 15.71 1.43
CA LEU A 126 0.79 15.52 1.54
C LEU A 126 0.16 15.70 0.15
N THR A 127 -0.53 14.67 -0.33
CA THR A 127 -1.32 14.72 -1.57
C THR A 127 -2.65 15.41 -1.33
N ASP A 128 -3.21 16.03 -2.38
CA ASP A 128 -4.61 16.44 -2.39
C ASP A 128 -5.54 15.24 -2.20
N TYR A 129 -6.76 15.49 -1.70
CA TYR A 129 -7.78 14.47 -1.58
C TYR A 129 -8.23 13.99 -2.97
N GLY A 130 -8.19 12.68 -3.17
CA GLY A 130 -8.87 12.02 -4.28
C GLY A 130 -9.72 10.87 -3.76
N THR A 131 -10.88 10.67 -4.37
CA THR A 131 -11.81 9.63 -3.90
C THR A 131 -11.18 8.24 -4.04
N PRO A 132 -11.18 7.40 -2.99
CA PRO A 132 -10.64 6.04 -3.09
C PRO A 132 -11.30 5.24 -4.21
N SER A 133 -10.50 4.41 -4.88
CA SER A 133 -10.93 3.57 -6.03
C SER A 133 -11.34 4.34 -7.29
N THR A 134 -11.05 5.64 -7.38
CA THR A 134 -11.22 6.44 -8.61
C THR A 134 -9.87 6.93 -9.12
N ASP A 135 -9.85 7.44 -10.36
CA ASP A 135 -8.65 8.02 -10.95
C ASP A 135 -8.19 9.28 -10.21
N GLU A 136 -9.10 10.00 -9.54
CA GLU A 136 -8.80 11.19 -8.73
C GLU A 136 -7.69 10.92 -7.71
N LEU A 137 -7.74 9.77 -7.02
CA LEU A 137 -6.71 9.39 -6.05
C LEU A 137 -5.35 9.21 -6.74
N THR A 138 -5.32 8.48 -7.85
CA THR A 138 -4.07 8.23 -8.57
C THR A 138 -3.52 9.50 -9.22
N ASP A 139 -4.38 10.37 -9.72
CA ASP A 139 -4.00 11.67 -10.30
C ASP A 139 -3.42 12.61 -9.26
N ALA A 140 -4.01 12.67 -8.06
CA ALA A 140 -3.48 13.45 -6.95
C ALA A 140 -2.11 12.96 -6.47
N MET A 141 -1.88 11.64 -6.52
CA MET A 141 -0.60 11.04 -6.09
C MET A 141 0.54 11.22 -7.12
N LYS A 142 0.25 11.22 -8.43
CA LYS A 142 1.24 11.24 -9.51
C LYS A 142 2.40 12.24 -9.31
N PRO A 143 2.17 13.50 -8.88
CA PRO A 143 3.25 14.47 -8.70
C PRO A 143 4.30 14.07 -7.65
N PHE A 144 3.99 13.14 -6.74
CA PHE A 144 4.83 12.79 -5.59
C PHE A 144 5.55 11.44 -5.72
N VAL A 145 5.27 10.68 -6.77
CA VAL A 145 5.78 9.30 -6.94
C VAL A 145 7.10 9.26 -7.74
N GLY A 146 7.56 10.41 -8.26
CA GLY A 146 8.76 10.54 -9.10
C GLY A 146 10.11 10.31 -8.40
#